data_AF-A0A9X5IAP9-F1
#
_entry.id   AF-A0A9X5IAP9-F1
#
_cell.length_a   1.000
_cell.length_b   1.000
_cell.length_c   1.000
_cell.angle_alpha   90.00
_cell.angle_beta   90.00
_cell.angle_gamma   90.00
#
_symmetry.space_group_name_H-M   'P 1'
#
loop_
_entity.id
_entity.type
_entity.pdbx_description
1 polymer ?
#
loop_
_entity_poly.entity_id
_entity_poly.type
_entity_poly.pdbx_seq_one_letter_code
_entity_poly.pdbx_strand_id
1 'polypeptide(L)'
;MATETTSQASADQEEVVALTQLTVIIDRGADIKLPTTIYEYELPILQAIYGEDLVAVVDEDDVEVPAFTANEAHDALRRKYAQNIDAVLSVFPRPSALAKSSGLDVEEDASKGKLQQSAVMDHKKATKKTAAKKTAASK
;
A
#
# COMPACT_ATOMS: atom_id res chain seq x y z
N MET A 1 57.12 5.41 -17.30
CA MET A 1 55.73 5.66 -17.76
C MET A 1 55.22 4.34 -18.32
N ALA A 2 54.36 3.65 -17.57
CA ALA A 2 53.82 2.37 -17.95
C ALA A 2 52.30 2.40 -17.70
N THR A 3 51.58 2.40 -18.82
CA THR A 3 50.29 1.75 -19.13
C THR A 3 49.15 1.84 -18.12
N GLU A 4 48.11 2.53 -18.60
CA GLU A 4 46.70 2.51 -18.21
C GLU A 4 46.21 1.20 -17.61
N THR A 5 45.74 1.30 -16.37
CA THR A 5 44.87 0.31 -15.73
C THR A 5 43.47 0.45 -16.32
N THR A 6 43.17 -0.41 -17.29
CA THR A 6 41.81 -0.66 -17.78
C THR A 6 41.06 -1.58 -16.83
N SER A 7 39.78 -1.28 -16.66
CA SER A 7 38.68 -2.14 -16.22
C SER A 7 38.72 -2.71 -14.80
N GLN A 8 37.97 -2.05 -13.94
CA GLN A 8 36.94 -2.74 -13.19
C GLN A 8 35.73 -1.81 -13.05
N ALA A 9 34.98 -1.65 -14.15
CA ALA A 9 33.60 -1.22 -14.05
C ALA A 9 32.85 -2.41 -13.44
N SER A 10 32.58 -2.31 -12.14
CA SER A 10 31.60 -3.15 -11.49
C SER A 10 30.34 -3.11 -12.33
N ALA A 11 29.98 -4.24 -12.91
CA ALA A 11 28.62 -4.46 -13.35
C ALA A 11 27.78 -4.47 -12.07
N ASP A 12 27.39 -3.28 -11.62
CA ASP A 12 26.19 -3.09 -10.84
C ASP A 12 25.09 -3.59 -11.77
N GLN A 13 24.71 -4.86 -11.60
CA GLN A 13 23.48 -5.36 -12.18
C GLN A 13 22.39 -4.59 -11.43
N GLU A 14 22.05 -3.39 -11.91
CA GLU A 14 20.74 -2.81 -11.62
C GLU A 14 19.75 -3.84 -12.15
N GLU A 15 19.31 -4.73 -11.25
CA GLU A 15 18.18 -5.59 -11.51
C GLU A 15 17.05 -4.63 -11.87
N VAL A 16 16.55 -4.70 -13.10
CA VAL A 16 15.44 -3.86 -13.57
C VAL A 16 14.22 -4.73 -13.70
N VAL A 17 13.07 -4.18 -13.32
CA VAL A 17 11.77 -4.80 -13.49
C VAL A 17 11.04 -4.07 -14.60
N ALA A 18 10.49 -4.83 -15.55
CA ALA A 18 9.62 -4.28 -16.59
C ALA A 18 8.24 -4.03 -15.98
N LEU A 19 7.77 -2.78 -16.05
CA LEU A 19 6.45 -2.39 -15.60
C LEU A 19 5.72 -1.65 -16.69
N THR A 20 4.43 -1.90 -16.77
CA THR A 20 3.55 -1.20 -17.69
C THR A 20 3.09 0.10 -17.05
N GLN A 21 3.45 1.22 -17.70
CA GLN A 21 3.06 2.57 -17.34
C GLN A 21 1.89 2.99 -18.21
N LEU A 22 0.79 3.37 -17.57
CA LEU A 22 -0.43 3.83 -18.20
C LEU A 22 -0.55 5.35 -18.07
N THR A 23 -0.85 6.02 -19.18
CA THR A 23 -1.36 7.39 -19.12
C THR A 23 -2.88 7.33 -19.06
N VAL A 24 -3.44 7.85 -17.97
CA VAL A 24 -4.90 7.92 -17.77
C VAL A 24 -5.37 9.36 -17.78
N ILE A 25 -6.53 9.61 -18.37
CA ILE A 25 -7.25 10.86 -18.24
C ILE A 25 -8.31 10.69 -17.17
N ILE A 26 -8.23 11.53 -16.14
CA ILE A 26 -9.23 11.61 -15.07
C ILE A 26 -10.19 12.75 -15.42
N ASP A 27 -11.46 12.44 -15.61
CA ASP A 27 -12.51 13.42 -15.83
C ASP A 27 -13.04 13.94 -14.47
N ARG A 28 -12.66 15.17 -14.11
CA ARG A 28 -13.07 15.82 -12.85
C ARG A 28 -14.30 16.72 -13.04
N GLY A 29 -15.10 16.49 -14.10
CA GLY A 29 -16.23 17.33 -14.49
C GLY A 29 -15.91 18.29 -15.65
N ALA A 30 -16.80 19.27 -15.85
CA ALA A 30 -17.13 19.89 -17.14
C ALA A 30 -16.03 20.44 -18.07
N ASP A 31 -14.75 20.50 -17.68
CA ASP A 31 -13.67 20.85 -18.64
C ASP A 31 -12.25 20.41 -18.21
N ILE A 32 -12.07 19.78 -17.05
CA ILE A 32 -10.72 19.48 -16.52
C ILE A 32 -10.40 18.01 -16.71
N LYS A 33 -9.69 17.71 -17.79
CA LYS A 33 -9.08 16.42 -18.09
C LYS A 33 -7.63 16.45 -17.66
N LEU A 34 -7.30 15.76 -16.56
CA LEU A 34 -5.93 15.68 -16.07
C LEU A 34 -5.27 14.40 -16.61
N PRO A 35 -4.36 14.50 -17.59
CA PRO A 35 -3.52 13.37 -17.94
C PRO A 35 -2.60 13.07 -16.75
N THR A 36 -2.67 11.84 -16.27
CA THR A 36 -1.88 11.34 -15.14
C THR A 36 -1.19 10.08 -15.57
N THR A 37 0.12 10.04 -15.39
CA THR A 37 0.92 8.85 -15.64
C THR A 37 1.01 8.02 -14.36
N ILE A 38 0.62 6.76 -14.44
CA ILE A 38 0.60 5.81 -13.34
C ILE A 38 1.07 4.44 -13.82
N TYR A 39 1.39 3.54 -12.90
CA TYR A 39 1.61 2.13 -13.27
C TYR A 39 0.28 1.38 -13.37
N GLU A 40 0.25 0.29 -14.14
CA GLU A 40 -0.94 -0.53 -14.34
C GLU A 40 -1.61 -0.96 -13.03
N TYR A 41 -0.81 -1.37 -12.04
CA TYR A 41 -1.32 -1.78 -10.74
C TYR A 41 -2.00 -0.64 -9.95
N GLU A 42 -1.77 0.63 -10.31
CA GLU A 42 -2.41 1.78 -9.66
C GLU A 42 -3.80 2.10 -10.25
N LEU A 43 -4.09 1.61 -11.47
CA LEU A 43 -5.37 1.84 -12.15
C LEU A 43 -6.59 1.50 -11.27
N PRO A 44 -6.68 0.33 -10.59
CA PRO A 44 -7.80 0.03 -9.71
C PRO A 44 -7.94 1.00 -8.52
N ILE A 45 -6.84 1.61 -8.06
CA ILE A 45 -6.89 2.63 -7.00
C ILE A 45 -7.55 3.89 -7.53
N LEU A 46 -7.18 4.34 -8.73
CA LEU A 46 -7.80 5.49 -9.37
C LEU A 46 -9.28 5.27 -9.65
N GLN A 47 -9.65 4.08 -10.13
CA GLN A 47 -11.05 3.69 -10.32
C GLN A 47 -11.82 3.69 -9.00
N ALA A 48 -11.21 3.27 -7.89
CA ALA A 48 -11.85 3.35 -6.57
C ALA A 48 -12.02 4.79 -6.05
N ILE A 49 -11.11 5.71 -6.39
CA ILE A 49 -11.16 7.11 -5.93
C ILE A 49 -12.13 7.94 -6.78
N TYR A 50 -12.07 7.80 -8.11
CA TYR A 50 -12.80 8.66 -9.04
C TYR A 50 -14.04 7.97 -9.65
N GLY A 51 -14.08 6.65 -9.66
CA GLY A 51 -15.08 5.86 -10.37
C GLY A 51 -14.55 5.35 -11.72
N GLU A 52 -14.96 4.15 -12.10
CA GLU A 52 -14.53 3.46 -13.32
C GLU A 52 -14.88 4.24 -14.60
N ASP A 53 -16.00 4.97 -14.61
CA ASP A 53 -16.47 5.77 -15.74
C ASP A 53 -15.63 7.03 -15.99
N LEU A 54 -14.95 7.53 -14.95
CA LEU A 54 -14.20 8.80 -15.00
C LEU A 54 -12.71 8.61 -15.27
N VAL A 55 -12.23 7.37 -15.37
CA VAL A 55 -10.81 7.05 -15.58
C VAL A 55 -10.66 6.34 -16.93
N ALA A 56 -10.13 7.05 -17.92
CA ALA A 56 -9.89 6.51 -19.24
C ALA A 56 -8.40 6.32 -19.48
N VAL A 57 -7.97 5.11 -19.83
CA VAL A 57 -6.61 4.85 -20.30
C VAL A 57 -6.48 5.38 -21.72
N VAL A 58 -5.45 6.19 -21.98
CA VAL A 58 -5.19 6.80 -23.29
C VAL A 58 -3.89 6.33 -23.93
N ASP A 59 -2.95 5.83 -23.11
CA ASP A 59 -1.65 5.37 -23.58
C ASP A 59 -1.09 4.32 -22.62
N GLU A 60 -0.27 3.42 -23.14
CA GLU A 60 0.38 2.31 -22.46
C GLU A 60 1.82 2.23 -22.98
N ASP A 61 2.78 2.22 -22.06
CA ASP A 61 4.21 2.12 -22.37
C ASP A 61 4.89 1.19 -21.36
N ASP A 62 5.69 0.25 -21.86
CA ASP A 62 6.47 -0.65 -21.01
C ASP A 62 7.81 0.00 -20.65
N VAL A 63 8.00 0.27 -19.36
CA VAL A 63 9.19 0.94 -18.84
C VAL A 63 10.02 0.00 -17.97
N GLU A 64 11.33 0.03 -18.17
CA GLU A 64 12.29 -0.64 -17.30
C GLU A 64 12.64 0.29 -16.15
N VAL A 65 12.33 -0.12 -14.92
CA VAL A 65 12.62 0.64 -13.71
C VAL A 65 13.51 -0.18 -12.79
N PRO A 66 14.33 0.46 -11.93
CA PRO A 66 15.15 -0.28 -10.97
C PRO A 66 14.28 -1.21 -10.13
N ALA A 67 14.75 -2.42 -9.88
CA ALA A 67 14.03 -3.42 -9.10
C ALA A 67 13.72 -2.85 -7.73
N PHE A 68 12.43 -2.94 -7.37
CA PHE A 68 11.92 -2.55 -6.08
C PHE A 68 10.98 -3.63 -5.58
N THR A 69 10.83 -3.68 -4.27
CA THR A 69 10.00 -4.70 -3.65
C THR A 69 8.54 -4.29 -3.59
N ALA A 70 7.64 -5.27 -3.50
CA ALA A 70 6.23 -4.99 -3.27
C ALA A 70 5.98 -4.20 -1.96
N ASN A 71 6.88 -4.27 -0.97
CA ASN A 71 6.81 -3.48 0.25
C ASN A 71 7.07 -1.98 -0.02
N GLU A 72 8.15 -1.67 -0.75
CA GLU A 72 8.48 -0.30 -1.13
C GLU A 72 7.40 0.32 -2.00
N ALA A 73 6.92 -0.43 -2.97
CA ALA A 73 5.81 -0.04 -3.83
C ALA A 73 4.54 0.27 -3.02
N HIS A 74 4.20 -0.60 -2.07
CA HIS A 74 3.02 -0.42 -1.21
C HIS A 74 3.14 0.82 -0.34
N ASP A 75 4.31 1.06 0.26
CA ASP A 75 4.55 2.27 1.06
C ASP A 75 4.52 3.55 0.20
N ALA A 76 5.12 3.51 -1.00
CA ALA A 76 5.06 4.60 -1.96
C ALA A 76 3.61 4.93 -2.36
N LEU A 77 2.77 3.93 -2.61
CA LEU A 77 1.35 4.12 -2.90
C LEU A 77 0.61 4.76 -1.73
N ARG A 78 0.85 4.30 -0.50
CA ARG A 78 0.23 4.88 0.70
C ARG A 78 0.63 6.34 0.90
N ARG A 79 1.86 6.72 0.54
CA ARG A 79 2.32 8.12 0.56
C ARG A 79 1.70 8.95 -0.57
N LYS A 80 1.72 8.43 -1.80
CA LYS A 80 1.17 9.10 -3.00
C LYS A 80 -0.32 9.38 -2.85
N TYR A 81 -1.07 8.43 -2.31
CA TYR A 81 -2.52 8.53 -2.07
C TYR A 81 -2.87 8.71 -0.60
N ALA A 82 -2.04 9.38 0.20
CA ALA A 82 -2.25 9.52 1.65
C ALA A 82 -3.64 10.09 2.02
N GLN A 83 -4.21 10.96 1.18
CA GLN A 83 -5.55 11.54 1.36
C GLN A 83 -6.69 10.54 1.04
N ASN A 84 -6.40 9.50 0.27
CA ASN A 84 -7.33 8.45 -0.15
C ASN A 84 -6.81 7.07 0.26
N ILE A 85 -6.21 6.97 1.44
CA ILE A 85 -5.54 5.74 1.88
C ILE A 85 -6.51 4.56 2.01
N ASP A 86 -7.79 4.84 2.26
CA ASP A 86 -8.85 3.83 2.29
C ASP A 86 -8.98 3.11 0.94
N ALA A 87 -8.91 3.83 -0.18
CA ALA A 87 -8.93 3.24 -1.52
C ALA A 87 -7.70 2.34 -1.75
N VAL A 88 -6.51 2.79 -1.33
CA VAL A 88 -5.28 1.97 -1.42
C VAL A 88 -5.42 0.70 -0.60
N LEU A 89 -5.93 0.77 0.63
CA LEU A 89 -6.09 -0.39 1.51
C LEU A 89 -7.24 -1.30 1.09
N SER A 90 -8.24 -0.77 0.40
CA SER A 90 -9.34 -1.53 -0.19
C SER A 90 -8.84 -2.40 -1.36
N VAL A 91 -8.03 -1.81 -2.25
CA VAL A 91 -7.46 -2.53 -3.41
C VAL A 91 -6.28 -3.41 -3.01
N PHE A 92 -5.35 -2.86 -2.23
CA PHE A 92 -4.14 -3.54 -1.76
C PHE A 92 -4.06 -3.48 -0.23
N PRO A 93 -4.76 -4.38 0.49
CA PRO A 93 -4.71 -4.40 1.95
C PRO A 93 -3.33 -4.82 2.49
N ARG A 94 -2.51 -5.48 1.68
CA ARG A 94 -1.17 -6.00 2.03
C ARG A 94 -0.22 -5.86 0.85
N PRO A 95 1.10 -5.74 1.09
CA PRO A 95 2.11 -5.74 0.03
C PRO A 95 2.08 -7.01 -0.83
N SER A 96 1.73 -8.16 -0.24
CA SER A 96 1.55 -9.41 -0.99
C SER A 96 0.38 -9.38 -1.98
N ALA A 97 -0.60 -8.49 -1.81
CA ALA A 97 -1.67 -8.31 -2.79
C ALA A 97 -1.16 -7.56 -4.02
N LEU A 98 -0.31 -6.56 -3.80
CA LEU A 98 0.34 -5.79 -4.85
C LEU A 98 1.29 -6.67 -5.67
N ALA A 99 2.15 -7.45 -5.01
CA ALA A 99 3.03 -8.42 -5.66
C ALA A 99 2.30 -9.37 -6.63
N LYS A 100 1.12 -9.85 -6.23
CA LYS A 100 0.31 -10.75 -7.07
C LYS A 100 -0.23 -10.06 -8.32
N SER A 101 -0.53 -8.77 -8.25
CA SER A 101 -1.02 -8.00 -9.39
C SER A 101 0.08 -7.45 -10.28
N SER A 102 1.24 -7.09 -9.71
CA SER A 102 2.32 -6.43 -10.44
C SER A 102 3.49 -7.35 -10.80
N GLY A 103 3.48 -8.61 -10.35
CA GLY A 103 4.58 -9.55 -10.55
C GLY A 103 5.86 -9.22 -9.77
N LEU A 104 5.79 -8.23 -8.87
CA LEU A 104 6.92 -7.85 -8.01
C LEU A 104 7.19 -8.91 -6.96
N ASP A 105 8.46 -9.09 -6.60
CA ASP A 105 8.81 -9.97 -5.50
C ASP A 105 8.38 -9.35 -4.16
N VAL A 106 7.80 -10.19 -3.30
CA VAL A 106 7.61 -9.82 -1.90
C VAL A 106 8.91 -10.18 -1.22
N GLU A 107 9.74 -9.18 -0.87
CA GLU A 107 10.72 -9.42 0.16
C GLU A 107 9.95 -9.86 1.42
N GLU A 108 9.97 -11.17 1.66
CA GLU A 108 9.47 -11.76 2.89
C GLU A 108 10.48 -11.31 3.95
N ASP A 109 10.21 -10.14 4.54
CA ASP A 109 10.98 -9.64 5.67
C ASP A 109 11.06 -10.79 6.68
N ALA A 110 12.26 -11.32 6.85
CA ALA A 110 12.55 -12.42 7.74
C ALA A 110 12.32 -12.05 9.22
N SER A 111 11.58 -10.99 9.53
CA SER A 111 10.95 -10.78 10.82
C SER A 111 9.70 -11.64 10.98
N LYS A 112 9.92 -12.94 11.17
CA LYS A 112 9.12 -13.74 12.13
C LYS A 112 9.32 -13.16 13.54
N GLY A 113 8.81 -11.95 13.76
CA GLY A 113 8.82 -11.22 15.02
C GLY A 113 7.45 -11.25 15.67
N LYS A 114 6.98 -12.45 16.03
CA LYS A 114 6.03 -12.73 17.11
C LYS A 114 4.80 -11.81 17.18
N LEU A 115 3.69 -12.29 16.60
CA LEU A 115 2.35 -12.08 17.14
C LEU A 115 2.40 -12.23 18.68
N GLN A 116 2.30 -11.13 19.42
CA GLN A 116 1.66 -11.16 20.73
C GLN A 116 0.22 -10.70 20.53
N GLN A 117 -0.58 -11.65 20.03
CA GLN A 117 -1.96 -11.74 20.47
C GLN A 117 -1.94 -11.96 21.99
N SER A 118 -2.02 -10.88 22.76
CA SER A 118 -2.50 -10.99 24.14
C SER A 118 -4.01 -11.04 24.07
N ALA A 119 -4.47 -12.28 23.97
CA ALA A 119 -5.86 -12.69 24.05
C ALA A 119 -6.53 -12.13 25.32
N VAL A 120 -7.79 -11.77 25.13
CA VAL A 120 -8.84 -11.73 26.15
C VAL A 120 -8.75 -12.99 27.02
N MET A 121 -8.66 -12.84 28.34
CA MET A 121 -9.15 -13.87 29.24
C MET A 121 -9.57 -13.33 30.61
N ASP A 122 -10.68 -13.90 31.02
CA ASP A 122 -11.69 -13.44 31.95
C ASP A 122 -11.42 -13.87 33.42
N HIS A 123 -12.16 -13.26 34.35
CA HIS A 123 -12.51 -13.73 35.69
C HIS A 123 -11.42 -14.02 36.76
N LYS A 124 -11.46 -13.29 37.90
CA LYS A 124 -12.22 -13.62 39.14
C LYS A 124 -11.63 -12.97 40.42
N LYS A 125 -12.48 -12.19 41.10
CA LYS A 125 -12.89 -12.33 42.52
C LYS A 125 -11.88 -12.07 43.66
N ALA A 126 -12.16 -11.00 44.42
CA ALA A 126 -12.28 -10.97 45.90
C ALA A 126 -12.44 -9.51 46.37
N THR A 127 -13.27 -9.07 47.33
CA THR A 127 -14.44 -9.58 48.07
C THR A 127 -14.91 -8.42 48.97
N LYS A 128 -16.25 -8.29 49.16
CA LYS A 128 -16.98 -7.90 50.41
C LYS A 128 -16.58 -6.59 51.12
N LYS A 129 -17.48 -5.64 51.35
CA LYS A 129 -18.56 -5.58 52.38
C LYS A 129 -19.07 -4.11 52.31
N THR A 130 -20.32 -3.68 52.50
CA THR A 130 -21.45 -4.15 53.32
C THR A 130 -22.70 -3.37 52.89
N ALA A 131 -23.87 -4.04 52.92
CA ALA A 131 -25.19 -3.59 53.41
C ALA A 131 -25.56 -2.09 53.43
N ALA A 132 -26.80 -1.64 53.21
CA ALA A 132 -28.07 -2.25 52.84
C ALA A 132 -29.10 -1.09 52.74
N LYS A 133 -29.98 -1.16 51.73
CA LYS A 133 -31.45 -1.10 51.85
C LYS A 133 -32.07 -0.01 52.77
N LYS A 134 -32.79 0.96 52.18
CA LYS A 134 -34.29 1.07 52.18
C LYS A 134 -34.78 2.48 51.81
N THR A 135 -35.69 2.51 50.82
CA THR A 135 -36.99 3.22 50.78
C THR A 135 -37.21 4.53 51.56
N ALA A 136 -37.68 5.55 50.84
CA ALA A 136 -38.93 6.33 51.04
C ALA A 136 -38.70 7.73 50.41
N ALA A 137 -39.43 8.18 49.40
CA ALA A 137 -40.85 8.54 49.37
C ALA A 137 -41.25 9.65 50.37
N SER A 138 -41.84 10.69 49.80
CA SER A 138 -42.75 11.70 50.36
C SER A 138 -42.19 13.02 50.90
N LYS A 139 -42.51 14.06 50.10
CA LYS A 139 -43.39 15.20 50.43
C LYS A 139 -42.82 16.34 51.27
#